data_AF-A0AAD3CD21-F1
#
_entry.id   AF-A0AAD3CD21-F1
#
_cell.length_a   1.000
_cell.length_b   1.000
_cell.length_c   1.000
_cell.angle_alpha   90.00
_cell.angle_beta   90.00
_cell.angle_gamma   90.00
#
_symmetry.space_group_name_H-M   'P 1'
#
loop_
_entity.id
_entity.type
_entity.pdbx_description
1 polymer ?
#
loop_
_entity_poly.entity_id
_entity_poly.type
_entity_poly.pdbx_seq_one_letter_code
_entity_poly.pdbx_strand_id
1 'polypeptide(L)'
;MLRKSLLFLIFLCVSFLGDDSLATGADSVPQEEATNDDKTCVATENNNGECDASATLAVDEEDYEYYEDDDEEEFYDEDEEDEEDEDYDEEDIYSYEEDYEEDDDEYEIEEEEDSDGSINYWTREYWTTEHKNQNRTIFDLWFNLKCDVLFEKERPIPTTEQFEDAIELYNDIFEDEEELQIDLNEKGFYVPVEVKHVPMKGRGLFATRDIKKGEVVRKEVRVGRFYDARDYREFVLNLEVDFACDVLQWAYTILDADEYYVGVDLDEASICNDGGENDANVVLVTDEEFKKAHMEEGDKWYLYEVAARDIKAGEELLCLYKEFDRLNGWEQLGLE
;
A
#
# COMPACT_ATOMS: atom_id res chain seq x y z
N MET A 1 -8.86 -26.68 6.24
CA MET A 1 -8.31 -25.70 7.21
C MET A 1 -6.92 -25.16 6.82
N LEU A 2 -6.25 -25.68 5.79
CA LEU A 2 -4.94 -25.18 5.30
C LEU A 2 -4.97 -23.95 4.36
N ARG A 3 -6.12 -23.33 4.09
CA ARG A 3 -6.23 -22.19 3.16
C ARG A 3 -6.04 -20.80 3.79
N LYS A 4 -6.14 -20.68 5.13
CA LYS A 4 -6.06 -19.38 5.82
C LYS A 4 -4.65 -18.82 5.97
N SER A 5 -3.61 -19.64 5.81
CA SER A 5 -2.20 -19.19 5.97
C SER A 5 -1.52 -18.75 4.68
N LEU A 6 -2.14 -18.93 3.50
CA LEU A 6 -1.50 -18.58 2.21
C LEU A 6 -1.72 -17.12 1.81
N LEU A 7 -2.83 -16.48 2.25
CA LEU A 7 -3.03 -15.02 2.13
C LEU A 7 -1.89 -14.25 2.81
N PHE A 8 -1.43 -14.78 3.95
CA PHE A 8 -0.28 -14.25 4.68
C PHE A 8 1.04 -14.49 3.92
N LEU A 9 1.18 -15.57 3.15
CA LEU A 9 2.40 -15.87 2.39
C LEU A 9 2.54 -15.05 1.10
N ILE A 10 1.46 -14.66 0.41
CA ILE A 10 1.58 -13.75 -0.75
C ILE A 10 1.97 -12.35 -0.29
N PHE A 11 1.48 -11.88 0.86
CA PHE A 11 1.91 -10.61 1.47
C PHE A 11 3.27 -10.70 2.20
N LEU A 12 3.66 -11.86 2.77
CA LEU A 12 4.95 -12.03 3.46
C LEU A 12 6.09 -12.50 2.57
N CYS A 13 5.86 -13.09 1.40
CA CYS A 13 6.96 -13.59 0.56
C CYS A 13 7.85 -12.47 -0.01
N VAL A 14 7.44 -11.21 0.07
CA VAL A 14 8.30 -10.05 -0.26
C VAL A 14 9.17 -9.61 0.94
N SER A 15 8.92 -10.13 2.13
CA SER A 15 9.54 -9.65 3.36
C SER A 15 9.89 -10.81 4.29
N PHE A 16 10.90 -11.65 4.04
CA PHE A 16 11.67 -12.30 5.13
C PHE A 16 12.96 -13.07 4.71
N LEU A 17 13.99 -12.88 5.55
CA LEU A 17 15.25 -13.64 5.77
C LEU A 17 16.47 -13.34 4.87
N GLY A 18 17.09 -12.18 5.12
CA GLY A 18 18.53 -11.98 4.93
C GLY A 18 19.22 -11.79 6.28
N ASP A 19 19.94 -12.81 6.74
CA ASP A 19 20.82 -12.75 7.93
C ASP A 19 21.93 -11.70 7.70
N ASP A 20 21.95 -10.65 8.52
CA ASP A 20 23.01 -9.65 8.56
C ASP A 20 24.31 -10.26 9.10
N SER A 21 25.14 -10.78 8.21
CA SER A 21 26.56 -11.02 8.50
C SER A 21 27.42 -9.87 7.94
N LEU A 22 27.85 -9.03 8.88
CA LEU A 22 28.82 -7.94 8.76
C LEU A 22 30.01 -8.28 7.85
N ALA A 23 30.18 -7.51 6.77
CA ALA A 23 31.45 -7.34 6.08
C ALA A 23 31.85 -5.86 6.07
N THR A 24 32.67 -5.48 7.05
CA THR A 24 33.34 -4.18 7.11
C THR A 24 34.53 -4.17 6.15
N GLY A 25 34.32 -3.65 4.94
CA GLY A 25 35.38 -3.38 3.96
C GLY A 25 35.49 -1.89 3.69
N ALA A 26 36.34 -1.19 4.45
CA ALA A 26 36.65 0.21 4.22
C ALA A 26 37.64 0.33 3.07
N ASP A 27 37.20 0.83 1.92
CA ASP A 27 38.07 1.34 0.86
C ASP A 27 37.85 2.84 0.68
N SER A 28 38.90 3.60 0.97
CA SER A 28 38.99 5.04 0.86
C SER A 28 39.05 5.48 -0.61
N VAL A 29 38.05 6.23 -1.07
CA VAL A 29 38.05 6.93 -2.36
C VAL A 29 38.41 8.41 -2.14
N PRO A 30 39.21 9.05 -3.03
CA PRO A 30 39.76 10.37 -2.80
C PRO A 30 38.72 11.48 -3.02
N GLN A 31 38.78 12.51 -2.18
CA GLN A 31 38.05 13.77 -2.38
C GLN A 31 38.59 14.50 -3.62
N GLU A 32 37.75 14.71 -4.63
CA GLU A 32 37.93 15.76 -5.62
C GLU A 32 37.12 17.00 -5.20
N GLU A 33 37.83 18.13 -5.06
CA GLU A 33 37.25 19.45 -4.83
C GLU A 33 36.53 19.93 -6.10
N ALA A 34 35.21 20.07 -6.04
CA ALA A 34 34.44 20.79 -7.04
C ALA A 34 34.12 22.20 -6.54
N THR A 35 34.92 23.17 -6.98
CA THR A 35 34.53 24.58 -7.03
C THR A 35 33.76 24.82 -8.32
N ASN A 36 32.50 25.26 -8.26
CA ASN A 36 32.04 26.36 -9.10
C ASN A 36 30.65 26.87 -8.69
N ASP A 37 30.62 28.18 -8.50
CA ASP A 37 29.46 29.04 -8.57
C ASP A 37 28.71 28.84 -9.89
N ASP A 38 27.42 28.53 -9.84
CA ASP A 38 26.47 29.04 -10.84
C ASP A 38 25.05 29.07 -10.26
N LYS A 39 24.66 30.24 -9.75
CA LYS A 39 23.27 30.57 -9.43
C LYS A 39 22.62 31.15 -10.68
N THR A 40 22.09 30.31 -11.55
CA THR A 40 21.12 30.73 -12.57
C THR A 40 19.75 30.88 -11.94
N CYS A 41 19.35 32.11 -11.63
CA CYS A 41 17.96 32.46 -11.38
C CYS A 41 17.20 32.52 -12.72
N VAL A 42 16.18 31.69 -12.90
CA VAL A 42 15.19 31.87 -13.97
C VAL A 42 14.15 32.87 -13.45
N ALA A 43 14.22 34.10 -13.93
CA ALA A 43 13.23 35.13 -13.65
C ALA A 43 12.13 35.10 -14.71
N THR A 44 10.88 34.90 -14.29
CA THR A 44 9.71 35.40 -15.02
C THR A 44 9.39 36.80 -14.48
N GLU A 45 9.41 37.79 -15.37
CA GLU A 45 9.20 39.20 -15.07
C GLU A 45 7.75 39.48 -14.64
N ASN A 46 7.55 39.90 -13.39
CA ASN A 46 6.37 40.65 -12.97
C ASN A 46 6.75 42.12 -12.78
N ASN A 47 5.97 43.02 -13.37
CA ASN A 47 6.26 44.45 -13.62
C ASN A 47 6.43 45.38 -12.39
N ASN A 48 6.65 44.86 -11.18
CA ASN A 48 6.73 45.69 -9.97
C ASN A 48 8.06 45.67 -9.21
N GLY A 49 9.08 44.93 -9.64
CA GLY A 49 10.46 45.17 -9.19
C GLY A 49 10.72 45.11 -7.67
N GLU A 50 9.88 44.43 -6.90
CA GLU A 50 10.13 44.11 -5.49
C GLU A 50 10.42 42.62 -5.36
N CYS A 51 11.64 42.29 -4.93
CA CYS A 51 12.00 40.95 -4.47
C CYS A 51 11.56 40.84 -3.02
N ASP A 52 10.38 40.24 -2.79
CA ASP A 52 9.94 39.90 -1.43
C ASP A 52 10.62 38.58 -1.04
N ALA A 53 11.68 38.70 -0.25
CA ALA A 53 12.34 37.57 0.38
C ALA A 53 11.74 37.40 1.79
N SER A 54 11.49 36.15 2.16
CA SER A 54 11.06 35.65 3.48
C SER A 54 9.60 35.86 3.86
N ALA A 55 8.76 34.90 3.45
CA ALA A 55 7.75 34.34 4.35
C ALA A 55 8.33 33.02 4.90
N THR A 56 9.31 33.12 5.79
CA THR A 56 9.60 32.03 6.72
C THR A 56 8.46 32.03 7.73
N LEU A 57 7.57 31.03 7.64
CA LEU A 57 6.73 30.65 8.77
C LEU A 57 7.68 30.21 9.88
N ALA A 58 7.95 31.13 10.81
CA ALA A 58 8.47 30.77 12.11
C ALA A 58 7.36 29.96 12.77
N VAL A 59 7.53 28.64 12.77
CA VAL A 59 6.85 27.79 13.72
C VAL A 59 7.52 28.12 15.05
N ASP A 60 6.85 28.95 15.85
CA ASP A 60 7.28 29.20 17.22
C ASP A 60 7.32 27.85 17.93
N GLU A 61 8.51 27.43 18.36
CA GLU A 61 8.71 26.40 19.36
C GLU A 61 8.23 26.98 20.71
N GLU A 62 6.93 27.24 20.85
CA GLU A 62 6.33 27.50 22.15
C GLU A 62 5.94 26.17 22.79
N ASP A 63 6.38 26.02 24.04
CA ASP A 63 6.18 24.90 24.94
C ASP A 63 4.73 24.38 24.88
N TYR A 64 4.56 23.15 24.38
CA TYR A 64 3.34 22.38 24.58
C TYR A 64 3.25 22.02 26.08
N GLU A 65 2.64 22.91 26.87
CA GLU A 65 2.12 22.54 28.19
C GLU A 65 0.99 21.53 27.99
N TYR A 66 1.24 20.33 28.51
CA TYR A 66 0.29 19.23 28.59
C TYR A 66 -0.88 19.68 29.48
N TYR A 67 -2.03 20.03 28.87
CA TYR A 67 -3.27 20.20 29.62
C TYR A 67 -3.77 18.80 29.99
N GLU A 68 -3.51 18.38 31.23
CA GLU A 68 -4.28 17.33 31.89
C GLU A 68 -5.70 17.88 32.06
N ASP A 69 -6.58 17.64 31.10
CA ASP A 69 -8.02 17.83 31.27
C ASP A 69 -8.52 16.73 32.23
N ASP A 70 -8.56 17.09 33.52
CA ASP A 70 -9.36 16.47 34.57
C ASP A 70 -10.85 16.68 34.25
N ASP A 71 -11.36 16.00 33.22
CA ASP A 71 -12.78 15.75 33.07
C ASP A 71 -13.11 14.42 33.77
N GLU A 72 -13.32 14.54 35.09
CA GLU A 72 -14.01 13.55 35.92
C GLU A 72 -15.46 13.40 35.40
N GLU A 73 -15.66 12.59 34.35
CA GLU A 73 -16.98 12.05 34.07
C GLU A 73 -17.34 10.99 35.12
N GLU A 74 -18.27 11.37 36.01
CA GLU A 74 -18.94 10.45 36.93
C GLU A 74 -19.69 9.38 36.12
N PHE A 75 -19.05 8.21 35.99
CA PHE A 75 -19.65 7.00 35.46
C PHE A 75 -20.67 6.48 36.48
N TYR A 76 -21.93 6.41 36.08
CA TYR A 76 -22.99 5.80 36.89
C TYR A 76 -22.79 4.29 36.91
N ASP A 77 -22.44 3.76 38.07
CA ASP A 77 -22.58 2.34 38.43
C ASP A 77 -24.07 1.98 38.43
N GLU A 78 -24.55 1.33 37.38
CA GLU A 78 -25.78 0.53 37.43
C GLU A 78 -25.53 -0.87 36.86
N ASP A 79 -25.84 -1.83 37.73
CA ASP A 79 -26.23 -3.22 37.48
C ASP A 79 -25.13 -4.30 37.56
N GLU A 80 -24.91 -4.69 38.83
CA GLU A 80 -24.64 -6.06 39.30
C GLU A 80 -25.51 -7.09 38.55
N GLU A 81 -24.91 -7.93 37.69
CA GLU A 81 -25.45 -9.25 37.37
C GLU A 81 -24.34 -10.32 37.38
N ASP A 82 -24.37 -11.08 38.47
CA ASP A 82 -24.07 -12.52 38.60
C ASP A 82 -22.81 -13.09 37.92
N GLU A 83 -21.73 -13.14 38.70
CA GLU A 83 -20.62 -14.07 38.52
C GLU A 83 -21.09 -15.51 38.85
N GLU A 84 -21.32 -16.33 37.82
CA GLU A 84 -21.28 -17.79 37.96
C GLU A 84 -19.86 -18.28 37.66
N ASP A 85 -19.15 -18.63 38.73
CA ASP A 85 -17.87 -19.35 38.73
C ASP A 85 -18.04 -20.72 38.03
N GLU A 86 -17.60 -20.84 36.77
CA GLU A 86 -17.31 -22.13 36.16
C GLU A 86 -15.82 -22.46 36.31
N ASP A 87 -15.50 -23.22 37.37
CA ASP A 87 -14.24 -23.94 37.55
C ASP A 87 -13.98 -24.85 36.34
N TYR A 88 -13.16 -24.38 35.40
CA TYR A 88 -12.59 -25.23 34.35
C TYR A 88 -11.40 -26.01 34.91
N ASP A 89 -11.64 -27.29 35.22
CA ASP A 89 -10.63 -28.27 35.58
C ASP A 89 -9.53 -28.37 34.50
N GLU A 90 -8.33 -27.87 34.83
CA GLU A 90 -7.08 -28.12 34.10
C GLU A 90 -6.65 -29.58 34.28
N GLU A 91 -7.24 -30.54 33.55
CA GLU A 91 -6.62 -31.85 33.36
C GLU A 91 -6.67 -32.28 31.88
N ASP A 92 -5.53 -32.77 31.41
CA ASP A 92 -5.27 -33.49 30.15
C ASP A 92 -4.78 -32.70 28.91
N ILE A 93 -3.58 -32.12 29.02
CA ILE A 93 -2.66 -31.98 27.88
C ILE A 93 -2.14 -33.38 27.52
N TYR A 94 -2.75 -34.01 26.52
CA TYR A 94 -2.20 -35.21 25.86
C TYR A 94 -1.03 -34.80 24.96
N SER A 95 0.19 -35.22 25.32
CA SER A 95 1.35 -35.16 24.44
C SER A 95 1.20 -36.22 23.34
N TYR A 96 0.74 -35.80 22.16
CA TYR A 96 0.80 -36.61 20.94
C TYR A 96 2.20 -36.46 20.34
N GLU A 97 3.09 -37.42 20.61
CA GLU A 97 4.33 -37.61 19.85
C GLU A 97 3.97 -38.37 18.57
N GLU A 98 3.75 -37.64 17.48
CA GLU A 98 3.64 -38.22 16.13
C GLU A 98 5.04 -38.35 15.52
N ASP A 99 5.56 -39.58 15.48
CA ASP A 99 6.67 -39.99 14.63
C ASP A 99 6.22 -39.95 13.17
N TYR A 100 6.59 -38.88 12.45
CA TYR A 100 6.50 -38.83 11.00
C TYR A 100 7.76 -39.46 10.41
N GLU A 101 7.64 -40.68 9.88
CA GLU A 101 8.64 -41.28 9.00
C GLU A 101 8.65 -40.48 7.67
N GLU A 102 9.74 -39.78 7.40
CA GLU A 102 10.02 -39.10 6.13
C GLU A 102 10.20 -40.16 5.02
N ASP A 103 9.14 -40.40 4.25
CA ASP A 103 9.24 -41.08 2.95
C ASP A 103 9.64 -40.03 1.88
N ASP A 104 10.96 -39.97 1.62
CA ASP A 104 11.60 -39.28 0.50
C ASP A 104 11.20 -39.93 -0.84
N ASP A 105 9.99 -39.66 -1.32
CA ASP A 105 9.60 -39.97 -2.70
C ASP A 105 9.81 -38.73 -3.58
N GLU A 106 10.96 -38.69 -4.25
CA GLU A 106 11.37 -37.71 -5.26
C GLU A 106 10.49 -37.88 -6.52
N TYR A 107 9.37 -37.14 -6.59
CA TYR A 107 8.50 -37.13 -7.77
C TYR A 107 9.11 -36.27 -8.88
N GLU A 108 9.71 -36.91 -9.89
CA GLU A 108 9.95 -36.30 -11.20
C GLU A 108 8.58 -36.00 -11.84
N ILE A 109 8.18 -34.72 -11.84
CA ILE A 109 7.01 -34.24 -12.59
C ILE A 109 7.43 -34.17 -14.06
N GLU A 110 7.20 -35.26 -14.81
CA GLU A 110 7.20 -35.22 -16.26
C GLU A 110 5.92 -34.48 -16.71
N GLU A 111 6.08 -33.28 -17.28
CA GLU A 111 4.98 -32.52 -17.92
C GLU A 111 4.44 -33.31 -19.12
N GLU A 112 3.47 -34.20 -18.88
CA GLU A 112 2.71 -34.83 -19.96
C GLU A 112 1.76 -33.79 -20.58
N GLU A 113 1.94 -33.51 -21.88
CA GLU A 113 0.98 -32.76 -22.68
C GLU A 113 -0.35 -33.55 -22.72
N ASP A 114 -1.30 -33.18 -21.86
CA ASP A 114 -2.64 -33.78 -21.82
C ASP A 114 -3.37 -33.57 -23.16
N SER A 115 -3.33 -34.62 -23.98
CA SER A 115 -4.05 -34.77 -25.25
C SER A 115 -5.44 -35.42 -25.04
N ASP A 116 -6.05 -35.29 -23.85
CA ASP A 116 -7.33 -35.95 -23.56
C ASP A 116 -8.58 -35.12 -23.92
N GLY A 117 -8.39 -33.88 -24.39
CA GLY A 117 -9.51 -32.99 -24.71
C GLY A 117 -10.25 -32.50 -23.47
N SER A 118 -9.68 -32.64 -22.28
CA SER A 118 -10.03 -31.82 -21.14
C SER A 118 -9.80 -30.37 -21.55
N ILE A 119 -10.87 -29.60 -21.43
CA ILE A 119 -10.85 -28.17 -21.67
C ILE A 119 -9.87 -27.60 -20.65
N ASN A 120 -8.76 -27.05 -21.13
CA ASN A 120 -7.86 -26.27 -20.30
C ASN A 120 -8.63 -25.02 -19.83
N TYR A 121 -9.24 -25.11 -18.65
CA TYR A 121 -9.98 -24.01 -18.01
C TYR A 121 -9.12 -22.77 -17.71
N TRP A 122 -7.80 -22.85 -17.95
CA TRP A 122 -6.79 -21.84 -17.63
C TRP A 122 -6.21 -21.14 -18.86
N THR A 123 -6.70 -21.41 -20.08
CA THR A 123 -6.36 -20.53 -21.22
C THR A 123 -7.20 -19.26 -21.15
N ARG A 124 -6.54 -18.11 -21.36
CA ARG A 124 -7.15 -16.76 -21.44
C ARG A 124 -8.40 -16.70 -22.35
N GLU A 125 -8.51 -17.64 -23.31
CA GLU A 125 -9.66 -17.78 -24.22
C GLU A 125 -10.98 -18.19 -23.53
N TYR A 126 -10.96 -18.76 -22.30
CA TYR A 126 -12.18 -19.06 -21.53
C TYR A 126 -12.56 -17.99 -20.51
N TRP A 127 -11.72 -16.96 -20.35
CA TRP A 127 -12.02 -15.77 -19.57
C TRP A 127 -12.70 -14.75 -20.46
N THR A 128 -13.92 -15.08 -20.87
CA THR A 128 -14.77 -14.11 -21.55
C THR A 128 -15.24 -13.07 -20.55
N THR A 129 -15.35 -11.81 -20.95
CA THR A 129 -16.09 -10.78 -20.20
C THR A 129 -17.59 -11.12 -20.08
N GLU A 130 -18.05 -12.18 -20.75
CA GLU A 130 -19.38 -12.76 -20.60
C GLU A 130 -19.61 -13.18 -19.14
N HIS A 131 -20.63 -12.58 -18.51
CA HIS A 131 -20.94 -12.66 -17.07
C HIS A 131 -19.93 -12.03 -16.10
N LYS A 132 -19.00 -11.19 -16.58
CA LYS A 132 -18.03 -10.42 -15.75
C LYS A 132 -17.34 -11.25 -14.66
N ASN A 133 -17.14 -12.56 -14.89
CA ASN A 133 -16.50 -13.44 -13.92
C ASN A 133 -17.13 -13.37 -12.50
N GLN A 134 -18.47 -13.28 -12.44
CA GLN A 134 -19.23 -13.34 -11.18
C GLN A 134 -18.77 -14.55 -10.35
N ASN A 135 -18.37 -14.31 -9.09
CA ASN A 135 -17.86 -15.28 -8.11
C ASN A 135 -16.37 -15.67 -8.22
N ARG A 136 -15.54 -14.94 -8.97
CA ARG A 136 -14.07 -15.17 -8.94
C ARG A 136 -13.41 -14.49 -7.75
N THR A 137 -12.51 -15.19 -7.08
CA THR A 137 -11.72 -14.64 -5.98
C THR A 137 -10.48 -13.90 -6.49
N ILE A 138 -9.76 -13.21 -5.62
CA ILE A 138 -8.42 -12.66 -5.94
C ILE A 138 -7.47 -13.76 -6.39
N PHE A 139 -7.51 -14.91 -5.73
CA PHE A 139 -6.69 -16.06 -6.12
C PHE A 139 -7.02 -16.56 -7.51
N ASP A 140 -8.31 -16.64 -7.88
CA ASP A 140 -8.68 -17.00 -9.24
C ASP A 140 -8.06 -16.04 -10.25
N LEU A 141 -8.12 -14.72 -10.02
CA LEU A 141 -7.48 -13.75 -10.90
C LEU A 141 -5.95 -13.95 -10.97
N TRP A 142 -5.30 -14.09 -9.82
CA TRP A 142 -3.85 -14.29 -9.71
C TRP A 142 -3.35 -15.52 -10.50
N PHE A 143 -3.98 -16.68 -10.27
CA PHE A 143 -3.59 -17.92 -10.95
C PHE A 143 -3.84 -17.84 -12.46
N ASN A 144 -4.96 -17.23 -12.89
CA ASN A 144 -5.29 -17.17 -14.31
C ASN A 144 -4.44 -16.17 -15.10
N LEU A 145 -4.02 -15.08 -14.47
CA LEU A 145 -3.06 -14.14 -15.05
C LEU A 145 -1.62 -14.66 -14.97
N LYS A 146 -1.40 -15.82 -14.30
CA LYS A 146 -0.08 -16.43 -14.07
C LYS A 146 0.88 -15.48 -13.36
N CYS A 147 0.36 -14.75 -12.36
CA CYS A 147 1.15 -13.76 -11.65
C CYS A 147 2.40 -14.37 -10.98
N ASP A 148 2.33 -15.60 -10.45
CA ASP A 148 3.51 -16.28 -9.88
C ASP A 148 4.70 -16.32 -10.86
N VAL A 149 4.44 -16.72 -12.12
CA VAL A 149 5.46 -16.80 -13.18
C VAL A 149 6.03 -15.42 -13.54
N LEU A 150 5.20 -14.38 -13.44
CA LEU A 150 5.62 -13.01 -13.70
C LEU A 150 6.47 -12.44 -12.57
N PHE A 151 6.20 -12.82 -11.33
CA PHE A 151 6.94 -12.41 -10.14
C PHE A 151 8.21 -13.23 -9.86
N GLU A 152 8.46 -14.33 -10.59
CA GLU A 152 9.76 -15.03 -10.62
C GLU A 152 10.91 -14.15 -11.16
N LYS A 153 10.58 -13.03 -11.81
CA LYS A 153 11.55 -12.09 -12.40
C LYS A 153 11.37 -10.71 -11.80
N GLU A 154 12.44 -9.91 -11.87
CA GLU A 154 12.38 -8.50 -11.53
C GLU A 154 11.30 -7.81 -12.40
N ARG A 155 10.25 -7.31 -11.74
CA ARG A 155 9.13 -6.60 -12.37
C ARG A 155 9.59 -5.22 -12.81
N PRO A 156 9.21 -4.70 -13.98
CA PRO A 156 9.57 -3.34 -14.38
C PRO A 156 8.96 -2.30 -13.43
N ILE A 157 9.59 -1.13 -13.34
CA ILE A 157 8.99 0.04 -12.69
C ILE A 157 7.87 0.57 -13.59
N PRO A 158 6.63 0.71 -13.07
CA PRO A 158 5.53 1.26 -13.86
C PRO A 158 5.82 2.65 -14.38
N THR A 159 5.35 2.95 -15.59
CA THR A 159 5.45 4.28 -16.17
C THR A 159 4.28 5.17 -15.74
N THR A 160 4.45 6.48 -15.83
CA THR A 160 3.34 7.43 -15.65
C THR A 160 2.19 7.14 -16.61
N GLU A 161 2.47 6.77 -17.86
CA GLU A 161 1.46 6.40 -18.86
C GLU A 161 0.62 5.18 -18.42
N GLN A 162 1.24 4.17 -17.79
CA GLN A 162 0.49 3.01 -17.27
C GLN A 162 -0.45 3.39 -16.12
N PHE A 163 -0.04 4.29 -15.23
CA PHE A 163 -0.92 4.81 -14.18
C PHE A 163 -2.05 5.68 -14.77
N GLU A 164 -1.76 6.53 -15.77
CA GLU A 164 -2.76 7.35 -16.45
C GLU A 164 -3.79 6.48 -17.19
N ASP A 165 -3.35 5.46 -17.94
CA ASP A 165 -4.24 4.49 -18.61
C ASP A 165 -5.14 3.75 -17.61
N ALA A 166 -4.60 3.40 -16.43
CA ALA A 166 -5.37 2.76 -15.37
C ALA A 166 -6.40 3.73 -14.76
N ILE A 167 -6.04 4.99 -14.53
CA ILE A 167 -7.01 6.01 -14.08
C ILE A 167 -8.10 6.23 -15.13
N GLU A 168 -7.76 6.31 -16.41
CA GLU A 168 -8.74 6.43 -17.49
C GLU A 168 -9.70 5.24 -17.52
N LEU A 169 -9.19 4.01 -17.41
CA LEU A 169 -10.03 2.80 -17.32
C LEU A 169 -10.94 2.82 -16.10
N TYR A 170 -10.42 3.21 -14.93
CA TYR A 170 -11.21 3.34 -13.72
C TYR A 170 -12.33 4.38 -13.89
N ASN A 171 -12.02 5.55 -14.44
CA ASN A 171 -13.00 6.61 -14.70
C ASN A 171 -14.06 6.19 -15.74
N ASP A 172 -13.72 5.33 -16.71
CA ASP A 172 -14.67 4.75 -17.67
C ASP A 172 -15.67 3.79 -16.99
N ILE A 173 -15.19 2.96 -16.06
CA ILE A 173 -16.06 2.07 -15.26
C ILE A 173 -17.06 2.87 -14.41
N PHE A 174 -16.63 4.04 -13.91
CA PHE A 174 -17.41 4.92 -13.05
C PHE A 174 -17.84 6.22 -13.77
N GLU A 175 -18.19 6.13 -15.06
CA GLU A 175 -18.53 7.31 -15.88
C GLU A 175 -19.68 8.15 -15.30
N ASP A 176 -20.61 7.50 -14.59
CA ASP A 176 -21.81 8.10 -14.01
C ASP A 176 -21.66 8.49 -12.51
N GLU A 177 -20.48 8.26 -11.90
CA GLU A 177 -20.21 8.47 -10.46
C GLU A 177 -19.10 9.52 -10.27
N GLU A 178 -19.46 10.81 -10.40
CA GLU A 178 -18.54 11.96 -10.31
C GLU A 178 -17.75 12.00 -8.98
N GLU A 179 -18.34 11.49 -7.91
CA GLU A 179 -17.71 11.33 -6.60
C GLU A 179 -16.61 10.26 -6.57
N LEU A 180 -16.57 9.33 -7.52
CA LEU A 180 -15.52 8.33 -7.62
C LEU A 180 -14.43 8.73 -8.62
N GLN A 181 -14.71 9.62 -9.56
CA GLN A 181 -13.73 10.02 -10.58
C GLN A 181 -12.44 10.60 -9.98
N ILE A 182 -11.32 10.22 -10.60
CA ILE A 182 -9.97 10.68 -10.29
C ILE A 182 -9.54 11.75 -11.31
N ASP A 183 -9.13 12.94 -10.83
CA ASP A 183 -8.58 13.98 -11.70
C ASP A 183 -7.11 13.70 -12.03
N LEU A 184 -6.85 13.42 -13.32
CA LEU A 184 -5.49 13.22 -13.86
C LEU A 184 -4.56 14.41 -13.64
N ASN A 185 -5.08 15.62 -13.43
CA ASN A 185 -4.27 16.81 -13.18
C ASN A 185 -3.87 16.96 -11.70
N GLU A 186 -4.53 16.26 -10.78
CA GLU A 186 -4.20 16.32 -9.36
C GLU A 186 -2.97 15.45 -9.09
N LYS A 187 -2.08 15.93 -8.21
CA LYS A 187 -0.84 15.24 -7.86
C LYS A 187 -1.03 14.49 -6.54
N GLY A 188 -0.65 13.21 -6.50
CA GLY A 188 -0.59 12.46 -5.26
C GLY A 188 0.52 12.95 -4.33
N PHE A 189 1.74 13.13 -4.85
CA PHE A 189 2.90 13.55 -4.06
C PHE A 189 3.15 15.07 -4.06
N TYR A 190 3.44 15.60 -2.88
CA TYR A 190 3.85 17.00 -2.64
C TYR A 190 5.37 17.14 -2.50
N VAL A 191 6.06 16.03 -2.29
CA VAL A 191 7.52 15.95 -2.27
C VAL A 191 8.00 15.23 -3.53
N PRO A 192 9.17 15.58 -4.09
CA PRO A 192 9.69 14.91 -5.26
C PRO A 192 10.26 13.53 -4.86
N VAL A 193 9.73 12.49 -5.47
CA VAL A 193 10.08 11.08 -5.24
C VAL A 193 10.65 10.44 -6.50
N GLU A 194 11.35 9.33 -6.33
CA GLU A 194 11.77 8.46 -7.43
C GLU A 194 11.59 6.99 -7.04
N VAL A 195 11.28 6.13 -8.01
CA VAL A 195 11.16 4.69 -7.78
C VAL A 195 12.46 3.99 -8.19
N LYS A 196 12.91 3.03 -7.38
CA LYS A 196 14.11 2.22 -7.66
C LYS A 196 13.86 0.76 -7.35
N HIS A 197 14.70 -0.10 -7.93
CA HIS A 197 14.81 -1.49 -7.47
C HIS A 197 15.57 -1.57 -6.14
N VAL A 198 15.00 -2.32 -5.20
CA VAL A 198 15.58 -2.59 -3.89
C VAL A 198 15.91 -4.07 -3.81
N PRO A 199 17.19 -4.43 -3.56
CA PRO A 199 17.58 -5.83 -3.43
C PRO A 199 16.67 -6.58 -2.45
N MET A 200 16.15 -7.73 -2.89
CA MET A 200 15.26 -8.62 -2.13
C MET A 200 13.86 -8.07 -1.79
N LYS A 201 13.61 -6.76 -1.88
CA LYS A 201 12.28 -6.16 -1.67
C LYS A 201 11.53 -5.85 -2.98
N GLY A 202 12.21 -5.87 -4.12
CA GLY A 202 11.60 -5.59 -5.42
C GLY A 202 11.71 -4.11 -5.79
N ARG A 203 10.62 -3.35 -5.69
CA ARG A 203 10.56 -1.91 -6.01
C ARG A 203 10.37 -1.11 -4.72
N GLY A 204 10.89 0.10 -4.66
CA GLY A 204 10.73 0.98 -3.50
C GLY A 204 10.73 2.45 -3.91
N LEU A 205 10.10 3.28 -3.09
CA LEU A 205 9.94 4.71 -3.29
C LEU A 205 10.99 5.47 -2.49
N PHE A 206 11.66 6.46 -3.10
CA PHE A 206 12.78 7.17 -2.47
C PHE A 206 12.60 8.68 -2.53
N ALA A 207 12.99 9.37 -1.46
CA ALA A 207 13.01 10.83 -1.43
C ALA A 207 14.16 11.37 -2.30
N THR A 208 13.90 12.35 -3.17
CA THR A 208 14.96 12.98 -3.99
C THR A 208 15.59 14.20 -3.31
N ARG A 209 15.01 14.65 -2.20
CA ARG A 209 15.52 15.72 -1.33
C ARG A 209 15.28 15.40 0.14
N ASP A 210 15.90 16.16 1.03
CA ASP A 210 15.52 16.12 2.45
C ASP A 210 14.05 16.54 2.63
N ILE A 211 13.31 15.80 3.45
CA ILE A 211 11.92 16.05 3.84
C ILE A 211 11.90 16.27 5.35
N LYS A 212 11.21 17.32 5.81
CA LYS A 212 11.13 17.65 7.23
C LYS A 212 10.07 16.83 7.94
N LYS A 213 10.31 16.49 9.21
CA LYS A 213 9.27 15.94 10.08
C LYS A 213 8.01 16.81 10.01
N GLY A 214 6.85 16.18 9.83
CA GLY A 214 5.55 16.83 9.70
C GLY A 214 5.27 17.46 8.32
N GLU A 215 6.21 17.41 7.39
CA GLU A 215 5.97 17.87 6.01
C GLU A 215 5.02 16.89 5.30
N VAL A 216 4.04 17.44 4.57
CA VAL A 216 3.10 16.65 3.75
C VAL A 216 3.87 15.97 2.63
N VAL A 217 3.82 14.64 2.63
CA VAL A 217 4.44 13.79 1.62
C VAL A 217 3.46 13.54 0.48
N ARG A 218 2.23 13.15 0.82
CA ARG A 218 1.21 12.70 -0.13
C ARG A 218 -0.21 13.05 0.34
N LYS A 219 -1.12 13.14 -0.64
CA LYS A 219 -2.58 13.16 -0.47
C LYS A 219 -3.18 12.02 -1.32
N GLU A 220 -4.16 11.31 -0.78
CA GLU A 220 -4.80 10.15 -1.44
C GLU A 220 -5.82 10.54 -2.52
N VAL A 221 -5.35 11.21 -3.57
CA VAL A 221 -6.22 11.70 -4.66
C VAL A 221 -6.26 10.77 -5.86
N ARG A 222 -5.32 9.82 -5.96
CA ARG A 222 -5.22 8.83 -7.05
C ARG A 222 -5.55 7.41 -6.58
N VAL A 223 -6.49 7.27 -5.66
CA VAL A 223 -6.95 5.96 -5.17
C VAL A 223 -8.20 5.55 -5.92
N GLY A 224 -8.14 4.44 -6.65
CA GLY A 224 -9.33 3.77 -7.17
C GLY A 224 -10.07 3.06 -6.04
N ARG A 225 -11.36 3.39 -5.85
CA ARG A 225 -12.21 2.83 -4.80
C ARG A 225 -13.29 1.93 -5.41
N PHE A 226 -13.26 0.64 -5.10
CA PHE A 226 -14.21 -0.33 -5.64
C PHE A 226 -15.10 -0.91 -4.54
N TYR A 227 -16.33 -0.41 -4.44
CA TYR A 227 -17.33 -0.89 -3.48
C TYR A 227 -18.03 -2.19 -3.94
N ASP A 228 -18.09 -2.43 -5.26
CA ASP A 228 -18.57 -3.69 -5.84
C ASP A 228 -17.39 -4.50 -6.40
N ALA A 229 -17.25 -5.74 -5.94
CA ALA A 229 -16.22 -6.66 -6.42
C ALA A 229 -16.34 -6.99 -7.92
N ARG A 230 -17.51 -6.82 -8.53
CA ARG A 230 -17.68 -6.94 -9.99
C ARG A 230 -16.87 -5.88 -10.72
N ASP A 231 -16.88 -4.64 -10.23
CA ASP A 231 -16.24 -3.51 -10.88
C ASP A 231 -14.72 -3.57 -10.68
N TYR A 232 -14.26 -4.03 -9.51
CA TYR A 232 -12.84 -4.37 -9.29
C TYR A 232 -12.34 -5.47 -10.24
N ARG A 233 -13.10 -6.55 -10.44
CA ARG A 233 -12.74 -7.61 -11.40
C ARG A 233 -12.68 -7.08 -12.83
N GLU A 234 -13.66 -6.26 -13.21
CA GLU A 234 -13.70 -5.64 -14.54
C GLU A 234 -12.49 -4.75 -14.76
N PHE A 235 -12.09 -3.95 -13.77
CA PHE A 235 -10.88 -3.16 -13.79
C PHE A 235 -9.64 -4.03 -14.04
N VAL A 236 -9.35 -4.99 -13.17
CA VAL A 236 -8.16 -5.86 -13.28
C VAL A 236 -8.11 -6.60 -14.62
N LEU A 237 -9.25 -7.10 -15.12
CA LEU A 237 -9.30 -7.88 -16.35
C LEU A 237 -9.13 -7.05 -17.64
N ASN A 238 -9.30 -5.73 -17.57
CA ASN A 238 -9.10 -4.83 -18.70
C ASN A 238 -7.72 -4.14 -18.69
N LEU A 239 -6.91 -4.33 -17.65
CA LEU A 239 -5.51 -3.88 -17.62
C LEU A 239 -4.60 -4.78 -18.48
N GLU A 240 -3.42 -4.27 -18.85
CA GLU A 240 -2.35 -5.12 -19.37
C GLU A 240 -1.96 -6.16 -18.31
N VAL A 241 -1.78 -7.43 -18.72
CA VAL A 241 -1.57 -8.55 -17.79
C VAL A 241 -0.45 -8.28 -16.78
N ASP A 242 0.65 -7.68 -17.23
CA ASP A 242 1.76 -7.33 -16.36
C ASP A 242 1.35 -6.34 -15.26
N PHE A 243 0.66 -5.27 -15.64
CA PHE A 243 0.22 -4.25 -14.70
C PHE A 243 -0.97 -4.74 -13.84
N ALA A 244 -1.82 -5.60 -14.37
CA ALA A 244 -2.91 -6.26 -13.63
C ALA A 244 -2.39 -7.08 -12.44
N CYS A 245 -1.32 -7.85 -12.64
CA CYS A 245 -0.68 -8.61 -11.57
C CYS A 245 -0.02 -7.71 -10.52
N ASP A 246 0.52 -6.57 -10.94
CA ASP A 246 1.03 -5.56 -10.00
C ASP A 246 -0.12 -4.94 -9.17
N VAL A 247 -1.23 -4.55 -9.81
CA VAL A 247 -2.43 -4.05 -9.13
C VAL A 247 -3.00 -5.07 -8.14
N LEU A 248 -3.06 -6.36 -8.51
CA LEU A 248 -3.51 -7.41 -7.61
C LEU A 248 -2.63 -7.53 -6.35
N GLN A 249 -1.33 -7.25 -6.46
CA GLN A 249 -0.40 -7.25 -5.34
C GLN A 249 -0.54 -6.01 -4.45
N TRP A 250 -0.91 -4.87 -5.02
CA TRP A 250 -1.00 -3.57 -4.32
C TRP A 250 -2.38 -3.29 -3.72
N ALA A 251 -3.41 -3.98 -4.19
CA ALA A 251 -4.76 -3.77 -3.70
C ALA A 251 -4.90 -4.15 -2.23
N TYR A 252 -5.67 -3.35 -1.49
CA TYR A 252 -5.97 -3.54 -0.07
C TYR A 252 -7.45 -3.28 0.18
N THR A 253 -7.95 -3.62 1.37
CA THR A 253 -9.35 -3.36 1.73
C THR A 253 -9.48 -2.40 2.91
N ILE A 254 -10.31 -1.37 2.74
CA ILE A 254 -10.63 -0.36 3.76
C ILE A 254 -12.09 -0.49 4.17
N LEU A 255 -12.41 -0.12 5.41
CA LEU A 255 -13.76 0.13 5.90
C LEU A 255 -13.99 1.64 6.00
N ASP A 256 -14.94 2.18 5.24
CA ASP A 256 -15.35 3.59 5.26
C ASP A 256 -16.84 3.71 5.56
N ALA A 257 -17.19 4.44 6.62
CA ALA A 257 -18.57 4.70 7.05
C ALA A 257 -19.52 3.48 7.06
N ASP A 258 -19.00 2.30 7.46
CA ASP A 258 -19.67 0.99 7.51
C ASP A 258 -19.70 0.18 6.20
N GLU A 259 -19.03 0.63 5.13
CA GLU A 259 -18.92 -0.08 3.86
C GLU A 259 -17.47 -0.46 3.55
N TYR A 260 -17.25 -1.70 3.13
CA TYR A 260 -15.93 -2.14 2.66
C TYR A 260 -15.75 -1.74 1.20
N TYR A 261 -14.52 -1.42 0.82
CA TYR A 261 -14.12 -1.28 -0.58
C TYR A 261 -12.70 -1.79 -0.80
N VAL A 262 -12.38 -2.15 -2.05
CA VAL A 262 -11.00 -2.36 -2.48
C VAL A 262 -10.38 -1.02 -2.83
N GLY A 263 -9.28 -0.66 -2.18
CA GLY A 263 -8.46 0.49 -2.52
C GLY A 263 -7.29 0.05 -3.39
N VAL A 264 -6.99 0.83 -4.44
CA VAL A 264 -5.78 0.68 -5.26
C VAL A 264 -5.17 2.04 -5.48
N ASP A 265 -3.93 2.23 -5.06
CA ASP A 265 -3.14 3.40 -5.45
C ASP A 265 -2.79 3.34 -6.94
N LEU A 266 -3.30 4.30 -7.71
CA LEU A 266 -3.04 4.44 -9.15
C LEU A 266 -1.97 5.51 -9.40
N ASP A 267 -0.94 5.52 -8.54
CA ASP A 267 0.28 6.32 -8.68
C ASP A 267 1.46 5.62 -7.98
N GLU A 268 2.61 6.30 -7.87
CA GLU A 268 3.83 5.74 -7.29
C GLU A 268 3.71 5.33 -5.81
N ALA A 269 2.63 5.69 -5.11
CA ALA A 269 2.44 5.28 -3.71
C ALA A 269 2.17 3.78 -3.56
N SER A 270 1.63 3.14 -4.60
CA SER A 270 1.51 1.67 -4.69
C SER A 270 2.84 0.94 -4.52
N ILE A 271 3.96 1.65 -4.64
CA ILE A 271 5.33 1.13 -4.58
C ILE A 271 6.00 1.44 -3.22
N CYS A 272 5.29 2.09 -2.30
CA CYS A 272 5.79 2.33 -0.95
C CYS A 272 5.83 1.01 -0.17
N ASN A 273 7.01 0.56 0.24
CA ASN A 273 7.15 -0.66 1.03
C ASN A 273 6.68 -0.45 2.47
N ASP A 274 6.21 -1.52 3.12
CA ASP A 274 5.89 -1.50 4.54
C ASP A 274 7.16 -1.36 5.39
N GLY A 275 7.17 -0.36 6.27
CA GLY A 275 8.18 -0.20 7.31
C GLY A 275 7.75 -0.81 8.65
N GLY A 276 6.51 -1.27 8.77
CA GLY A 276 5.93 -1.66 10.05
C GLY A 276 5.96 -0.53 11.08
N GLU A 277 5.54 -0.84 12.31
CA GLU A 277 5.35 0.18 13.35
C GLU A 277 6.64 0.91 13.78
N ASN A 278 7.81 0.33 13.51
CA ASN A 278 9.09 0.86 13.99
C ASN A 278 9.89 1.61 12.92
N ASP A 279 9.80 1.20 11.66
CA ASP A 279 10.65 1.76 10.60
C ASP A 279 9.87 2.61 9.60
N ALA A 280 8.53 2.58 9.62
CA ALA A 280 7.71 3.48 8.82
C ALA A 280 8.09 4.95 9.11
N ASN A 281 8.35 5.70 8.04
CA ASN A 281 8.76 7.10 8.10
C ASN A 281 7.76 8.02 7.40
N VAL A 282 6.72 7.46 6.77
CA VAL A 282 5.54 8.14 6.25
C VAL A 282 4.32 7.54 6.98
N VAL A 283 3.49 8.41 7.56
CA VAL A 283 2.33 8.00 8.39
C VAL A 283 1.10 8.83 8.05
N LEU A 284 -0.08 8.25 8.23
CA LEU A 284 -1.34 8.96 8.05
C LEU A 284 -1.53 10.04 9.11
N VAL A 285 -2.08 11.18 8.71
CA VAL A 285 -2.45 12.23 9.65
C VAL A 285 -3.79 11.90 10.30
N THR A 286 -3.77 11.59 11.59
CA THR A 286 -4.97 11.36 12.39
C THR A 286 -5.49 12.63 13.09
N ASP A 287 -4.73 13.72 13.04
CA ASP A 287 -5.07 14.99 13.68
C ASP A 287 -6.24 15.68 12.97
N GLU A 288 -7.36 15.85 13.66
CA GLU A 288 -8.58 16.44 13.11
C GLU A 288 -8.43 17.94 12.82
N GLU A 289 -7.58 18.67 13.56
CA GLU A 289 -7.30 20.08 13.27
C GLU A 289 -6.49 20.22 11.99
N PHE A 290 -5.50 19.35 11.79
CA PHE A 290 -4.73 19.27 10.56
C PHE A 290 -5.64 18.96 9.36
N LYS A 291 -6.49 17.93 9.48
CA LYS A 291 -7.48 17.60 8.46
C LYS A 291 -8.35 18.81 8.15
N LYS A 292 -8.94 19.44 9.17
CA LYS A 292 -9.79 20.63 9.00
C LYS A 292 -9.05 21.81 8.37
N ALA A 293 -7.77 22.01 8.67
CA ALA A 293 -6.97 23.09 8.09
C ALA A 293 -6.63 22.87 6.61
N HIS A 294 -6.64 21.62 6.15
CA HIS A 294 -6.29 21.21 4.78
C HIS A 294 -7.49 20.69 3.97
N MET A 295 -8.69 20.69 4.55
CA MET A 295 -9.94 20.42 3.84
C MET A 295 -10.46 21.72 3.23
N GLU A 296 -10.62 21.77 1.91
CA GLU A 296 -11.42 22.83 1.31
C GLU A 296 -12.91 22.58 1.57
N GLU A 297 -13.72 23.64 1.61
CA GLU A 297 -15.15 23.53 1.87
C GLU A 297 -15.83 22.73 0.75
N GLY A 298 -16.18 21.47 1.05
CA GLY A 298 -16.78 20.53 0.08
C GLY A 298 -15.84 19.45 -0.44
N ASP A 299 -14.60 19.39 0.05
CA ASP A 299 -13.67 18.32 -0.32
C ASP A 299 -14.11 16.96 0.21
N LYS A 300 -13.86 15.93 -0.61
CA LYS A 300 -13.91 14.52 -0.21
C LYS A 300 -12.92 14.32 0.95
N TRP A 301 -13.18 13.34 1.82
CA TRP A 301 -12.26 12.97 2.90
C TRP A 301 -11.00 12.33 2.31
N TYR A 302 -10.06 13.17 1.89
CA TYR A 302 -8.73 12.74 1.46
C TYR A 302 -7.88 12.49 2.70
N LEU A 303 -7.19 11.36 2.72
CA LEU A 303 -6.16 11.13 3.72
C LEU A 303 -4.88 11.84 3.28
N TYR A 304 -4.20 12.44 4.25
CA TYR A 304 -2.89 13.05 4.08
C TYR A 304 -1.87 12.17 4.79
N GLU A 305 -0.71 12.04 4.15
CA GLU A 305 0.44 11.35 4.72
C GLU A 305 1.57 12.37 4.96
N VAL A 306 2.18 12.31 6.13
CA VAL A 306 3.27 13.20 6.55
C VAL A 306 4.51 12.41 6.93
N ALA A 307 5.67 13.07 6.86
CA ALA A 307 6.90 12.47 7.32
C ALA A 307 6.91 12.37 8.86
N ALA A 308 7.01 11.17 9.42
CA ALA A 308 7.05 10.94 10.87
C ALA A 308 8.33 11.48 11.54
N ARG A 309 9.38 11.69 10.74
CA ARG A 309 10.69 12.23 11.13
C ARG A 309 11.33 12.96 9.95
N ASP A 310 12.48 13.59 10.18
CA ASP A 310 13.31 14.06 9.06
C ASP A 310 13.75 12.84 8.21
N ILE A 311 13.53 12.92 6.90
CA ILE A 311 13.90 11.90 5.91
C ILE A 311 14.98 12.51 5.01
N LYS A 312 16.06 11.76 4.76
CA LYS A 312 17.17 12.25 3.93
C LYS A 312 16.96 12.01 2.45
N ALA A 313 17.54 12.88 1.63
CA ALA A 313 17.64 12.62 0.20
C ALA A 313 18.30 11.25 -0.04
N GLY A 314 17.69 10.42 -0.88
CA GLY A 314 18.10 9.06 -1.19
C GLY A 314 17.64 8.00 -0.18
N GLU A 315 16.90 8.37 0.86
CA GLU A 315 16.29 7.44 1.79
C GLU A 315 14.97 6.88 1.23
N GLU A 316 14.69 5.60 1.53
CA GLU A 316 13.43 4.94 1.17
C GLU A 316 12.28 5.51 2.00
N LEU A 317 11.16 5.81 1.36
CA LEU A 317 9.89 6.10 1.99
C LEU A 317 9.23 4.77 2.35
N LEU A 318 8.97 4.57 3.63
CA LEU A 318 8.37 3.38 4.20
C LEU A 318 7.03 3.76 4.83
N CYS A 319 5.97 3.10 4.37
CA CYS A 319 4.59 3.32 4.80
C CYS A 319 4.22 2.34 5.91
N LEU A 320 3.08 2.57 6.58
CA LEU A 320 2.57 1.67 7.63
C LEU A 320 1.31 0.94 7.14
N TYR A 321 1.47 -0.28 6.63
CA TYR A 321 0.36 -1.00 5.97
C TYR A 321 -0.79 -1.35 6.91
N LYS A 322 -0.47 -1.51 8.19
CA LYS A 322 -1.44 -1.85 9.25
C LYS A 322 -2.55 -0.81 9.40
N GLU A 323 -2.32 0.44 8.98
CA GLU A 323 -3.31 1.50 9.14
C GLU A 323 -4.52 1.32 8.21
N PHE A 324 -4.33 0.73 7.03
CA PHE A 324 -5.35 0.66 5.99
C PHE A 324 -5.86 -0.74 5.65
N ASP A 325 -5.12 -1.83 5.91
CA ASP A 325 -5.60 -3.16 5.55
C ASP A 325 -6.52 -3.80 6.61
N ARG A 326 -7.74 -4.15 6.19
CA ARG A 326 -8.74 -4.90 6.99
C ARG A 326 -8.91 -6.30 6.41
N LEU A 327 -8.23 -7.30 6.98
CA LEU A 327 -8.18 -8.67 6.46
C LEU A 327 -9.54 -9.31 6.10
N ASN A 328 -10.61 -8.96 6.80
CA ASN A 328 -11.96 -9.50 6.53
C ASN A 328 -12.68 -8.80 5.37
N GLY A 329 -12.16 -7.69 4.85
CA GLY A 329 -12.79 -6.92 3.77
C GLY A 329 -12.92 -7.71 2.47
N TRP A 330 -11.93 -8.56 2.14
CA TRP A 330 -11.97 -9.41 0.95
C TRP A 330 -13.16 -10.38 0.98
N GLU A 331 -13.42 -11.06 2.11
CA GLU A 331 -14.58 -11.95 2.29
C GLU A 331 -15.89 -11.16 2.19
N GLN A 332 -15.98 -9.99 2.83
CA GLN A 332 -17.20 -9.15 2.80
C GLN A 332 -17.54 -8.67 1.37
N LEU A 333 -16.51 -8.41 0.56
CA LEU A 333 -16.66 -8.03 -0.85
C LEU A 333 -16.89 -9.25 -1.76
N GLY A 334 -16.83 -10.48 -1.24
CA GLY A 334 -16.98 -11.71 -2.02
C GLY A 334 -15.79 -11.96 -2.96
N LEU A 335 -14.58 -11.61 -2.52
CA LEU A 335 -13.31 -11.75 -3.23
C LEU A 335 -12.37 -12.81 -2.61
N GLU A 336 -12.78 -13.49 -1.53
CA GLU A 336 -12.06 -14.60 -0.88
C GLU A 336 -12.73 -15.98 -1.08
#